data_AF-A0AA35T0R0-F1
#
_entry.id   AF-A0AA35T0R0-F1
#
_cell.length_a   1.000
_cell.length_b   1.000
_cell.length_c   1.000
_cell.angle_alpha   90.00
_cell.angle_beta   90.00
_cell.angle_gamma   90.00
#
_symmetry.space_group_name_H-M   'P 1'
#
loop_
_entity.id
_entity.type
_entity.pdbx_description
1 polymer ?
#
loop_
_entity_poly.entity_id
_entity_poly.type
_entity_poly.pdbx_seq_one_letter_code
_entity_poly.pdbx_strand_id
1 'polypeptide(L)' 'MRIAGLGLTELLIILLVVLLIFGASRLPGVGSALGKGIRSFKTSVTGEDDKPGGEPTASEEPRP' A
#
# COMPACT_ATOMS: atom_id res chain seq x y z
N MET A 1 26.67 4.66 21.92
CA MET A 1 25.44 5.37 21.54
C MET A 1 24.96 4.78 20.22
N ARG A 2 24.02 3.83 20.24
CA ARG A 2 23.52 3.15 19.03
C ARG A 2 22.41 3.98 18.39
N ILE A 3 22.82 5.05 17.70
CA ILE A 3 21.94 5.90 16.89
C ILE A 3 22.24 5.60 15.43
N ALA A 4 21.90 4.39 14.99
CA ALA A 4 22.00 4.02 13.59
C ALA A 4 21.03 2.86 13.33
N GLY A 5 19.81 3.23 12.93
CA GLY A 5 18.85 2.32 12.32
C GLY A 5 18.08 1.48 13.32
N LEU A 6 16.78 1.77 13.46
CA LEU A 6 15.83 0.71 13.76
C LEU A 6 16.05 -0.36 12.67
N GLY A 7 16.54 -1.52 13.06
CA GLY A 7 16.75 -2.62 12.13
C GLY A 7 15.42 -3.10 11.56
N LEU A 8 15.50 -3.89 10.48
CA LEU A 8 14.32 -4.52 9.89
C LEU A 8 13.53 -5.31 10.96
N THR A 9 14.25 -5.96 11.88
CA THR A 9 13.67 -6.72 12.99
C THR A 9 12.89 -5.83 13.96
N GLU A 10 13.45 -4.71 14.43
CA GLU A 10 12.70 -3.79 15.31
C GLU A 10 11.48 -3.20 14.61
N LEU A 11 11.59 -2.83 13.32
CA LEU A 11 10.46 -2.34 12.54
C LEU A 11 9.35 -3.40 12.44
N LEU A 12 9.70 -4.67 12.22
CA LEU A 12 8.74 -5.78 12.18
C LEU A 12 8.07 -6.00 13.54
N ILE A 13 8.79 -5.88 14.65
CA ILE A 13 8.21 -5.99 15.99
C ILE A 13 7.21 -4.86 16.24
N ILE A 14 7.58 -3.62 15.91
CA ILE A 14 6.67 -2.46 16.05
C ILE A 14 5.43 -2.66 15.16
N LEU A 15 5.63 -3.08 13.92
CA LEU A 15 4.55 -3.40 12.99
C LEU A 15 3.62 -4.47 13.58
N LEU A 16 4.17 -5.53 14.16
CA LEU A 16 3.40 -6.59 14.79
C LEU A 16 2.53 -6.06 15.95
N VAL A 17 3.09 -5.20 16.81
CA VAL A 17 2.34 -4.57 17.92
C VAL A 17 1.20 -3.70 17.38
N VAL A 18 1.47 -2.90 16.34
CA VAL A 18 0.44 -2.09 15.66
C VAL A 18 -0.65 -2.99 15.07
N LEU A 19 -0.29 -4.11 14.45
CA LEU A 19 -1.24 -5.10 13.92
C LEU A 19 -2.09 -5.75 15.02
N LEU A 20 -1.55 -5.96 16.22
CA LEU A 20 -2.33 -6.48 17.34
C LEU A 20 -3.37 -5.48 17.84
N ILE A 21 -3.03 -4.19 17.86
CA ILE A 21 -3.95 -3.12 18.30
C ILE A 21 -5.03 -2.85 17.25
N PHE A 22 -4.63 -2.66 15.99
CA PHE A 22 -5.55 -2.27 14.91
C PHE A 22 -6.19 -3.46 14.18
N GLY A 23 -5.58 -4.64 14.27
CA GLY A 23 -5.93 -5.81 13.47
C GLY A 23 -5.34 -5.78 12.05
N ALA A 24 -4.93 -6.93 11.53
CA ALA A 24 -4.41 -7.07 10.17
C ALA A 24 -5.43 -6.65 9.08
N SER A 25 -6.73 -6.76 9.36
CA SER A 25 -7.80 -6.39 8.43
C SER A 25 -7.90 -4.89 8.16
N ARG A 26 -7.39 -4.02 9.04
CA ARG A 26 -7.48 -2.56 8.86
C ARG A 26 -6.31 -1.96 8.08
N LEU A 27 -5.16 -2.65 8.05
CA LEU A 27 -4.00 -2.27 7.24
C LEU A 27 -4.30 -2.08 5.74
N PRO A 28 -4.92 -3.03 5.03
CA PRO A 28 -5.14 -2.91 3.58
C PRO A 28 -6.11 -1.76 3.24
N GLY A 29 -7.10 -1.48 4.09
CA GLY A 29 -8.01 -0.35 3.90
C GLY A 29 -7.29 1.00 4.02
N VAL A 30 -6.50 1.17 5.08
CA VAL A 30 -5.69 2.39 5.30
C VAL A 30 -4.64 2.54 4.21
N GLY A 31 -3.91 1.47 3.87
CA GLY A 31 -2.92 1.47 2.80
C GLY A 31 -3.52 1.80 1.44
N SER A 32 -4.71 1.29 1.12
CA SER A 32 -5.41 1.62 -0.13
C SER A 32 -5.83 3.10 -0.20
N ALA A 33 -6.33 3.66 0.91
CA ALA A 33 -6.72 5.06 0.97
C ALA A 33 -5.50 5.99 0.86
N LEU A 34 -4.42 5.69 1.59
CA LEU A 34 -3.16 6.42 1.52
C LEU A 34 -2.52 6.31 0.14
N GLY A 35 -2.51 5.11 -0.45
CA GLY A 35 -1.96 4.87 -1.79
C GLY A 35 -2.68 5.67 -2.87
N LYS A 36 -4.01 5.73 -2.83
CA LYS A 36 -4.81 6.59 -3.72
C LYS A 36 -4.47 8.07 -3.52
N GLY A 37 -4.39 8.54 -2.27
CA GLY A 37 -4.03 9.92 -1.96
C GLY A 37 -2.63 10.30 -2.46
N ILE A 38 -1.64 9.42 -2.27
CA ILE A 38 -0.27 9.60 -2.76
C ILE A 38 -0.23 9.57 -4.30
N ARG A 39 -0.98 8.68 -4.95
CA ARG A 39 -1.08 8.63 -6.43
C ARG A 39 -1.63 9.95 -6.96
N SER A 40 -2.75 10.44 -6.42
CA SER A 40 -3.35 11.71 -6.80
C SER A 40 -2.43 12.91 -6.52
N PHE A 41 -1.74 12.91 -5.38
CA PHE A 41 -0.75 13.93 -5.05
C PHE A 41 0.41 13.93 -6.06
N LYS A 42 0.96 12.77 -6.38
CA LYS A 42 2.03 12.62 -7.37
C LYS A 42 1.59 13.10 -8.75
N THR A 43 0.41 12.69 -9.22
CA THR A 43 -0.14 13.12 -10.51
C THR A 43 -0.31 14.64 -10.57
N SER A 44 -0.80 15.27 -9.49
CA SER A 44 -0.98 16.73 -9.43
C SER A 44 0.34 17.49 -9.44
N VAL A 45 1.39 16.93 -8.83
CA VAL A 45 2.72 17.57 -8.73
C VAL A 45 3.55 17.37 -9.99
N THR A 46 3.48 16.19 -10.60
CA THR A 46 4.30 15.84 -11.79
C THR A 46 3.58 16.13 -13.11
N GLY A 47 2.26 16.33 -13.10
CA GLY A 47 1.48 16.57 -14.33
C GLY A 47 1.34 15.33 -15.23
N GLU A 48 1.68 14.15 -14.72
CA GLU A 48 1.57 12.88 -15.44
C GLU A 48 0.18 12.28 -15.19
N ASP A 49 -0.70 12.38 -16.19
CA ASP A 49 -2.02 11.73 -16.19
C ASP A 49 -1.86 10.21 -16.19
N ASP A 50 -2.03 9.62 -15.01
CA ASP A 50 -1.94 8.19 -14.82
C ASP A 50 -3.27 7.53 -15.19
N LYS A 51 -3.35 6.94 -16.39
CA LYS A 51 -4.50 6.11 -16.80
C LYS A 51 -4.66 4.95 -15.81
N PRO A 52 -5.87 4.70 -15.29
CA PRO A 52 -6.08 3.66 -14.28
C PRO A 52 -5.86 2.28 -14.91
N GLY A 53 -4.68 1.71 -14.68
CA GLY A 53 -4.39 0.30 -14.92
C GLY A 53 -4.93 -0.54 -13.79
N GLY A 54 -6.01 -1.28 -14.05
CA GLY A 54 -6.57 -2.22 -13.08
C GLY A 54 -7.96 -2.75 -13.43
N GLU A 55 -8.25 -3.03 -14.70
CA GLU A 55 -9.24 -4.06 -15.00
C GLU A 55 -8.60 -5.40 -14.60
N PRO A 56 -9.20 -6.19 -13.69
CA PRO A 56 -8.85 -7.59 -13.63
C PRO A 56 -9.29 -8.17 -14.96
N THR A 57 -8.34 -8.49 -15.82
CA THR A 57 -8.50 -9.51 -16.86
C THR A 57 -8.70 -10.85 -16.13
N ALA A 58 -9.85 -11.00 -15.48
CA ALA A 58 -10.38 -12.28 -15.08
C ALA A 58 -10.87 -12.92 -16.37
N SER A 59 -9.97 -13.70 -16.98
CA SER A 59 -10.26 -14.95 -17.66
C SER A 59 -11.77 -15.25 -17.84
N GLU A 60 -12.41 -14.63 -18.84
CA GLU A 60 -13.61 -15.16 -19.44
C GLU A 60 -13.15 -15.75 -20.78
N GLU A 61 -12.80 -17.02 -20.70
CA GLU A 61 -12.41 -17.90 -21.79
C GLU A 61 -13.51 -17.90 -22.86
N PRO A 62 -13.27 -17.35 -24.07
CA PRO A 62 -14.21 -17.49 -25.18
C PRO A 62 -14.12 -18.94 -25.66
N ARG A 63 -15.06 -19.79 -25.25
CA ARG A 63 -15.27 -21.11 -25.85
C ARG A 63 -16.19 -20.97 -27.07
N PRO A 64 -15.70 -21.21 -28.30
CA PRO A 64 -16.55 -21.53 -29.44
C PRO A 64 -17.08 -22.98 -29.36
#